data_AF-A0A2P5LNJ3-F1
#
_entry.id   AF-A0A2P5LNJ3-F1
#
_cell.length_a   1.000
_cell.length_b   1.000
_cell.length_c   1.000
_cell.angle_alpha   90.00
_cell.angle_beta   90.00
_cell.angle_gamma   90.00
#
_symmetry.space_group_name_H-M   'P 1'
#
loop_
_entity.id
_entity.type
_entity.pdbx_description
1 polymer ?
#
loop_
_entity_poly.entity_id
_entity_poly.type
_entity_poly.pdbx_seq_one_letter_code
_entity_poly.pdbx_strand_id
1 'polypeptide(L)'
;MTIDVSKPLAPKPVSQERLGDALRFAPNFSVYVLPPDTVCLYSEDRKFFLRGALYCALAERIGAGEDANAIRQALSAQFPVDSIDEAFKRLLDRRFVVPAGASDGVAAAYWASLGLPPEVAAKNLQKVSVQIEAIGIGGARELEKALDVFGVKVVKRGGDLTIALVGDYLEGQLAEFNRRRLEAKQDWLLVQPSGVFPLVGP
;
A
#
# COMPACT_ATOMS: atom_id res chain seq x y z
N MET A 1 58.39 -15.09 14.99
CA MET A 1 57.32 -14.26 14.40
C MET A 1 56.04 -15.07 14.43
N THR A 2 55.26 -14.91 15.50
CA THR A 2 54.02 -15.64 15.76
C THR A 2 52.84 -14.74 15.41
N ILE A 3 51.95 -15.25 14.57
CA ILE A 3 50.78 -14.56 14.04
C ILE A 3 49.65 -14.75 15.05
N ASP A 4 49.07 -13.63 15.49
CA ASP A 4 48.03 -13.55 16.50
C ASP A 4 46.69 -14.10 15.98
N VAL A 5 46.03 -14.93 16.80
CA VAL A 5 44.85 -15.70 16.42
C VAL A 5 43.59 -14.91 16.80
N SER A 6 42.85 -14.58 15.74
CA SER A 6 41.49 -14.06 15.66
C SER A 6 40.57 -14.26 16.88
N LYS A 7 40.07 -13.15 17.42
CA LYS A 7 38.85 -13.07 18.23
C LYS A 7 37.66 -12.82 17.29
N PRO A 8 36.54 -13.56 17.37
CA PRO A 8 35.38 -13.30 16.52
C PRO A 8 34.68 -12.00 16.93
N LEU A 9 34.45 -11.13 15.95
CA LEU A 9 33.69 -9.89 16.09
C LEU A 9 32.21 -10.23 16.30
N ALA A 10 31.69 -9.99 17.50
CA ALA A 10 30.26 -10.13 17.77
C ALA A 10 29.45 -9.16 16.88
N PRO A 11 28.27 -9.56 16.38
CA PRO A 11 27.44 -8.67 15.58
C PRO A 11 26.99 -7.48 16.43
N LYS A 12 27.28 -6.27 15.97
CA LYS A 12 26.74 -5.03 16.55
C LYS A 12 25.21 -5.07 16.45
N PRO A 13 24.46 -4.74 17.50
CA PRO A 13 23.02 -4.59 17.38
C PRO A 13 22.74 -3.48 16.36
N VAL A 14 21.99 -3.83 15.31
CA VAL A 14 21.42 -2.86 14.40
C VAL A 14 20.52 -1.99 15.25
N SER A 15 20.89 -0.71 15.37
CA SER A 15 20.09 0.33 15.99
C SER A 15 18.72 0.33 15.33
N GLN A 16 17.74 -0.24 16.03
CA GLN A 16 16.32 0.04 15.77
C GLN A 16 16.14 1.53 16.04
N GLU A 17 16.22 2.34 14.99
CA GLU A 17 15.66 3.69 15.02
C GLU A 17 14.21 3.53 15.49
N ARG A 18 13.91 4.03 16.70
CA ARG A 18 12.54 4.11 17.21
C ARG A 18 11.80 5.12 16.35
N LEU A 19 11.30 4.68 15.19
CA LEU A 19 10.15 5.28 14.54
C LEU A 19 9.07 5.36 15.64
N GLY A 20 8.62 6.57 15.96
CA GLY A 20 7.82 6.82 17.15
C GLY A 20 6.62 5.88 17.25
N ASP A 21 6.30 5.42 18.47
CA ASP A 21 5.14 4.58 18.81
C ASP A 21 3.77 5.25 18.52
N ALA A 22 3.76 6.37 17.79
CA ALA A 22 2.57 7.03 17.28
C ALA A 22 1.79 6.06 16.40
N LEU A 23 0.49 5.99 16.63
CA LEU A 23 -0.43 5.11 15.91
C LEU A 23 -1.39 5.94 15.08
N ARG A 24 -1.85 5.36 13.97
CA ARG A 24 -2.92 5.93 13.14
C ARG A 24 -3.80 4.84 12.57
N PHE A 25 -5.03 5.18 12.21
CA PHE A 25 -5.87 4.27 11.45
C PHE A 25 -5.28 4.01 10.06
N ALA A 26 -5.51 2.80 9.53
CA ALA A 26 -5.04 2.44 8.21
C ALA A 26 -5.67 3.38 7.15
N PRO A 27 -4.88 3.83 6.14
CA PRO A 27 -5.27 4.92 5.25
C PRO A 27 -6.46 4.58 4.32
N ASN A 28 -6.86 3.31 4.24
CA ASN A 28 -8.02 2.84 3.50
C ASN A 28 -9.35 2.99 4.26
N PHE A 29 -9.32 3.46 5.51
CA PHE A 29 -10.52 3.67 6.33
C PHE A 29 -10.78 5.15 6.60
N SER A 30 -12.03 5.57 6.37
CA SER A 30 -12.62 6.72 7.05
C SER A 30 -13.19 6.24 8.39
N VAL A 31 -12.92 6.99 9.46
CA VAL A 31 -13.28 6.59 10.82
C VAL A 31 -14.36 7.51 11.38
N TYR A 32 -15.46 6.91 11.83
CA TYR A 32 -16.59 7.63 12.40
C TYR A 32 -16.87 7.10 13.81
N VAL A 33 -16.87 7.98 14.81
CA VAL A 33 -17.39 7.66 16.15
C VAL A 33 -18.90 7.90 16.13
N LEU A 34 -19.66 6.83 16.34
CA LEU A 34 -21.12 6.78 16.33
C LEU A 34 -21.62 6.60 17.77
N PRO A 35 -22.24 7.63 18.38
CA PRO A 35 -22.76 7.53 19.74
C PRO A 35 -23.82 6.41 19.89
N PRO A 36 -23.92 5.78 21.07
CA PRO A 36 -23.15 6.09 22.28
C PRO A 36 -21.76 5.41 22.35
N ASP A 37 -21.54 4.30 21.65
CA ASP A 37 -20.42 3.41 21.94
C ASP A 37 -19.88 2.63 20.72
N THR A 38 -20.04 3.15 19.50
CA THR A 38 -19.62 2.44 18.29
C THR A 38 -18.61 3.24 17.48
N VAL A 39 -17.59 2.58 16.92
CA VAL A 39 -16.69 3.16 15.91
C VAL A 39 -16.89 2.41 14.60
N CYS A 40 -17.20 3.15 13.53
CA CYS A 40 -17.29 2.62 12.17
C CYS A 40 -15.98 2.90 11.44
N LEU A 41 -15.30 1.83 11.01
CA LEU A 41 -14.21 1.89 10.04
C LEU A 41 -14.82 1.62 8.66
N TYR A 42 -14.95 2.67 7.87
CA TYR A 42 -15.57 2.65 6.55
C TYR A 42 -14.51 2.61 5.46
N SER A 43 -14.61 1.63 4.56
CA SER A 43 -13.96 1.60 3.26
C SER A 43 -15.03 1.44 2.18
N GLU A 44 -14.70 1.68 0.91
CA GLU A 44 -15.67 1.58 -0.18
C GLU A 44 -16.26 0.17 -0.31
N ASP A 45 -15.44 -0.86 -0.10
CA ASP A 45 -15.82 -2.27 -0.24
C ASP A 45 -16.23 -2.93 1.08
N ARG A 46 -15.92 -2.33 2.24
CA ARG A 46 -16.00 -2.96 3.56
C ARG A 46 -16.33 -1.99 4.67
N LYS A 47 -17.06 -2.46 5.68
CA LYS A 47 -17.38 -1.70 6.89
C LYS A 47 -17.13 -2.58 8.12
N PHE A 48 -16.45 -2.04 9.11
CA PHE A 48 -16.24 -2.70 10.40
C PHE A 48 -16.82 -1.85 11.52
N PHE A 49 -17.51 -2.48 12.46
CA PHE A 49 -18.06 -1.83 13.64
C PHE A 49 -17.35 -2.34 14.88
N LEU A 50 -16.60 -1.47 15.53
CA LEU A 50 -15.98 -1.74 16.83
C LEU A 50 -16.95 -1.23 17.90
N ARG A 51 -17.37 -2.11 18.82
CA ARG A 51 -18.40 -1.78 19.83
C ARG A 51 -17.81 -1.71 21.23
N GLY A 52 -18.22 -0.71 21.99
CA GLY A 52 -17.86 -0.45 23.37
C GLY A 52 -17.13 0.88 23.56
N ALA A 53 -17.37 1.52 24.70
CA ALA A 53 -16.80 2.82 25.06
C ALA A 53 -15.26 2.87 24.97
N LEU A 54 -14.59 1.75 25.23
CA LEU A 54 -13.14 1.63 25.07
C LEU A 54 -12.70 1.91 23.63
N TYR A 55 -13.41 1.40 22.62
CA TYR A 55 -13.05 1.64 21.22
C TYR A 55 -13.30 3.09 20.80
N CYS A 56 -14.34 3.75 21.31
CA CYS A 56 -14.54 5.18 21.10
C CYS A 56 -13.38 6.01 21.68
N ALA A 57 -13.00 5.73 22.93
CA ALA A 57 -11.90 6.43 23.59
C ALA A 57 -10.54 6.17 22.90
N LEU A 58 -10.30 4.95 22.43
CA LEU A 58 -9.13 4.63 21.60
C LEU A 58 -9.17 5.40 20.27
N ALA A 59 -10.31 5.44 19.60
CA ALA A 59 -10.42 6.08 18.29
C ALA A 59 -10.17 7.59 18.34
N GLU A 60 -10.65 8.28 19.38
CA GLU A 60 -10.38 9.70 19.59
C GLU A 60 -8.88 9.99 19.74
N ARG A 61 -8.18 9.21 20.56
CA ARG A 61 -6.74 9.43 20.82
C ARG A 61 -5.84 9.00 19.67
N ILE A 62 -6.17 7.88 19.01
CA ILE A 62 -5.48 7.46 17.77
C ILE A 62 -5.71 8.49 16.66
N GLY A 63 -6.93 9.03 16.57
CA GLY A 63 -7.25 10.12 15.64
C GLY A 63 -6.48 11.41 15.93
N ALA A 64 -6.14 11.66 17.19
CA ALA A 64 -5.27 12.76 17.61
C ALA A 64 -3.76 12.50 17.37
N GLY A 65 -3.38 11.30 16.91
CA GLY A 65 -1.99 10.94 16.63
C GLY A 65 -1.13 10.69 17.87
N GLU A 66 -1.75 10.34 19.01
CA GLU A 66 -1.03 10.00 20.24
C GLU A 66 -0.22 8.71 20.08
N ASP A 67 0.85 8.58 20.88
CA ASP A 67 1.63 7.35 20.96
C ASP A 67 0.95 6.26 21.79
N ALA A 68 1.24 5.00 21.46
CA ALA A 68 0.59 3.86 22.09
C ALA A 68 0.74 3.83 23.61
N ASN A 69 1.88 4.29 24.15
CA ASN A 69 2.13 4.29 25.59
C ASN A 69 1.37 5.41 26.30
N ALA A 70 1.34 6.61 25.72
CA ALA A 70 0.53 7.72 26.20
C ALA A 70 -0.96 7.37 26.21
N ILE A 71 -1.46 6.73 25.14
CA ILE A 71 -2.85 6.27 25.07
C ILE A 71 -3.14 5.27 26.21
N ARG A 72 -2.27 4.27 26.42
CA ARG A 72 -2.43 3.30 27.52
C ARG A 72 -2.47 3.99 28.88
N GLN A 73 -1.53 4.88 29.15
CA GLN A 73 -1.46 5.62 30.41
C GLN A 73 -2.70 6.49 30.64
N ALA A 74 -3.22 7.13 29.59
CA ALA A 74 -4.36 8.01 29.72
C ALA A 74 -5.68 7.25 29.92
N LEU A 75 -5.80 6.05 29.34
CA LEU A 75 -7.00 5.22 29.42
C LEU A 75 -7.02 4.31 30.66
N SER A 76 -5.88 4.03 31.29
CA SER A 76 -5.79 3.13 32.46
C SER A 76 -6.56 3.64 33.69
N ALA A 77 -6.90 4.93 33.74
CA ALA A 77 -7.75 5.49 34.79
C ALA A 77 -9.23 5.09 34.66
N GLN A 78 -9.67 4.68 33.46
CA GLN A 78 -11.08 4.42 33.14
C GLN A 78 -11.34 2.98 32.73
N PHE A 79 -10.33 2.27 32.21
CA PHE A 79 -10.45 0.92 31.70
C PHE A 79 -9.36 0.00 32.27
N PRO A 80 -9.63 -1.31 32.47
CA PRO A 80 -8.62 -2.28 32.84
C PRO A 80 -7.49 -2.34 31.80
N VAL A 81 -6.25 -2.39 32.25
CA VAL A 81 -5.05 -2.42 31.38
C VAL A 81 -5.09 -3.61 30.42
N ASP A 82 -5.45 -4.79 30.90
CA ASP A 82 -5.55 -5.99 30.06
C ASP A 82 -6.55 -5.82 28.89
N SER A 83 -7.66 -5.11 29.13
CA SER A 83 -8.66 -4.81 28.10
C SER A 83 -8.12 -3.82 27.05
N ILE A 84 -7.35 -2.81 27.49
CA ILE A 84 -6.70 -1.85 26.59
C ILE A 84 -5.68 -2.58 25.71
N ASP A 85 -4.88 -3.45 26.31
CA ASP A 85 -3.83 -4.22 25.64
C ASP A 85 -4.43 -5.20 24.62
N GLU A 86 -5.51 -5.89 24.98
CA GLU A 86 -6.24 -6.77 24.07
C GLU A 86 -6.87 -5.99 22.91
N ALA A 87 -7.47 -4.82 23.18
CA ALA A 87 -8.03 -3.97 22.15
C ALA A 87 -6.97 -3.50 21.14
N PHE A 88 -5.81 -3.03 21.62
CA PHE A 88 -4.68 -2.68 20.74
C PHE A 88 -4.21 -3.86 19.90
N LYS A 89 -4.03 -5.03 20.53
CA LYS A 89 -3.63 -6.24 19.82
C LYS A 89 -4.62 -6.57 18.70
N ARG A 90 -5.92 -6.54 18.97
CA ARG A 90 -6.96 -6.78 17.96
C ARG A 90 -6.91 -5.77 16.80
N LEU A 91 -6.67 -4.49 17.09
CA LEU A 91 -6.57 -3.44 16.07
C LEU A 91 -5.34 -3.61 15.16
N LEU A 92 -4.20 -3.99 15.75
CA LEU A 92 -2.95 -4.23 15.03
C LEU A 92 -2.98 -5.53 14.22
N ASP A 93 -3.44 -6.63 14.82
CA ASP A 93 -3.53 -7.95 14.17
C ASP A 93 -4.45 -7.90 12.94
N ARG A 94 -5.52 -7.10 13.01
CA ARG A 94 -6.46 -6.87 11.90
C ARG A 94 -6.02 -5.75 10.96
N ARG A 95 -4.91 -5.07 11.25
CA ARG A 95 -4.37 -3.93 10.48
C ARG A 95 -5.38 -2.79 10.32
N PHE A 96 -6.24 -2.60 11.32
CA PHE A 96 -7.10 -1.42 11.41
C PHE A 96 -6.31 -0.18 11.82
N VAL A 97 -5.23 -0.40 12.56
CA VAL A 97 -4.27 0.61 13.01
C VAL A 97 -2.88 0.20 12.53
N VAL A 98 -2.09 1.20 12.13
CA VAL A 98 -0.71 1.05 11.66
C VAL A 98 0.19 2.10 12.34
N PRO A 99 1.51 1.89 12.40
CA PRO A 99 2.44 2.90 12.89
C PRO A 99 2.35 4.21 12.07
N ALA A 100 2.43 5.35 12.77
CA ALA A 100 2.51 6.66 12.16
C ALA A 100 3.92 6.84 11.56
N GLY A 101 3.97 7.15 10.26
CA GLY A 101 5.18 7.09 9.43
C GLY A 101 5.01 6.22 8.18
N ALA A 102 3.97 5.40 8.12
CA ALA A 102 3.51 4.83 6.86
C ALA A 102 3.03 5.97 5.92
N SER A 103 3.22 5.81 4.61
CA SER A 103 2.73 6.78 3.61
C SER A 103 1.19 6.92 3.70
N ASP A 104 0.67 8.14 3.60
CA ASP A 104 -0.77 8.48 3.61
C ASP A 104 -1.33 8.81 2.22
N GLY A 105 -0.54 8.65 1.17
CA GLY A 105 -0.99 8.95 -0.19
C GLY A 105 -2.08 8.00 -0.69
N VAL A 106 -2.77 8.41 -1.78
CA VAL A 106 -3.82 7.62 -2.44
C VAL A 106 -3.36 6.19 -2.76
N ALA A 107 -2.11 6.02 -3.20
CA ALA A 107 -1.55 4.69 -3.46
C ALA A 107 -1.46 3.84 -2.18
N ALA A 108 -1.09 4.41 -1.04
CA ALA A 108 -1.03 3.69 0.22
C ALA A 108 -2.43 3.24 0.68
N ALA A 109 -3.45 4.10 0.54
CA ALA A 109 -4.83 3.71 0.81
C ALA A 109 -5.30 2.58 -0.11
N TYR A 110 -4.98 2.64 -1.41
CA TYR A 110 -5.31 1.59 -2.37
C TYR A 110 -4.64 0.25 -2.03
N TRP A 111 -3.33 0.23 -1.77
CA TRP A 111 -2.64 -1.00 -1.41
C TRP A 111 -3.17 -1.59 -0.09
N ALA A 112 -3.42 -0.74 0.90
CA ALA A 112 -4.00 -1.16 2.16
C ALA A 112 -5.42 -1.73 2.00
N SER A 113 -6.25 -1.19 1.10
CA SER A 113 -7.58 -1.73 0.82
C SER A 113 -7.49 -3.14 0.23
N LEU A 114 -6.50 -3.42 -0.62
CA LEU A 114 -6.21 -4.77 -1.12
C LEU A 114 -5.60 -5.71 -0.05
N GLY A 115 -5.38 -5.22 1.16
CA GLY A 115 -4.76 -5.99 2.25
C GLY A 115 -3.26 -6.17 2.08
N LEU A 116 -2.60 -5.32 1.29
CA LEU A 116 -1.16 -5.28 1.12
C LEU A 116 -0.57 -4.11 1.93
N PRO A 117 0.47 -4.33 2.76
CA PRO A 117 1.15 -3.22 3.42
C PRO A 117 1.78 -2.27 2.39
N PRO A 118 1.52 -0.95 2.44
CA PRO A 118 2.00 0.00 1.43
C PRO A 118 3.51 -0.04 1.19
N GLU A 119 4.31 -0.23 2.24
CA GLU A 119 5.76 -0.34 2.16
C GLU A 119 6.23 -1.61 1.45
N VAL A 120 5.47 -2.70 1.56
CA VAL A 120 5.74 -3.95 0.82
C VAL A 120 5.38 -3.77 -0.65
N ALA A 121 4.24 -3.13 -0.93
CA ALA A 121 3.84 -2.80 -2.30
C ALA A 121 4.89 -1.92 -2.99
N ALA A 122 5.33 -0.83 -2.35
CA ALA A 122 6.36 0.06 -2.86
C ALA A 122 7.69 -0.67 -3.14
N LYS A 123 8.15 -1.52 -2.22
CA LYS A 123 9.38 -2.33 -2.41
C LYS A 123 9.26 -3.31 -3.57
N ASN A 124 8.07 -3.87 -3.81
CA ASN A 124 7.86 -4.79 -4.92
C ASN A 124 7.81 -4.04 -6.26
N LEU A 125 7.16 -2.88 -6.30
CA LEU A 125 7.09 -2.04 -7.50
C LEU A 125 8.46 -1.52 -7.94
N GLN A 126 9.39 -1.28 -7.00
CA GLN A 126 10.77 -0.90 -7.36
C GLN A 126 11.53 -1.98 -8.15
N LYS A 127 11.07 -3.24 -8.10
CA LYS A 127 11.73 -4.38 -8.77
C LYS A 127 11.22 -4.61 -10.19
N VAL A 128 10.16 -3.93 -10.60
CA VAL A 128 9.50 -4.14 -11.88
C VAL A 128 9.43 -2.80 -12.61
N SER A 129 9.69 -2.83 -13.91
CA SER A 129 9.61 -1.69 -14.79
C SER A 129 8.56 -1.92 -15.88
N VAL A 130 7.86 -0.84 -16.23
CA VAL A 130 6.81 -0.87 -17.25
C VAL A 130 7.24 -0.01 -18.42
N GLN A 131 7.10 -0.52 -19.64
CA GLN A 131 7.19 0.27 -20.85
C GLN A 131 5.79 0.52 -21.39
N ILE A 132 5.52 1.73 -21.88
CA ILE A 132 4.26 2.06 -22.56
C ILE A 132 4.55 2.21 -24.05
N GLU A 133 3.79 1.49 -24.89
CA GLU A 133 3.80 1.63 -26.35
C GLU A 133 2.40 1.97 -26.83
N ALA A 134 2.23 3.17 -27.39
CA ALA A 134 0.97 3.56 -27.99
C ALA A 134 0.96 3.21 -29.48
N ILE A 135 -0.12 2.55 -29.91
CA ILE A 135 -0.38 2.12 -31.28
C ILE A 135 -1.66 2.85 -31.69
N GLY A 136 -1.56 3.72 -32.69
CA GLY A 136 -2.72 4.42 -33.24
C GLY A 136 -3.36 5.50 -32.34
N ILE A 137 -2.96 5.65 -31.06
CA ILE A 137 -3.57 6.60 -30.12
C ILE A 137 -2.58 7.42 -29.28
N GLY A 138 -3.08 8.49 -28.66
CA GLY A 138 -2.40 9.23 -27.59
C GLY A 138 -2.64 8.61 -26.21
N GLY A 139 -2.37 9.36 -25.13
CA GLY A 139 -2.68 8.94 -23.76
C GLY A 139 -1.53 8.27 -23.00
N ALA A 140 -0.40 7.98 -23.65
CA ALA A 140 0.73 7.32 -23.00
C ALA A 140 1.30 8.13 -21.82
N ARG A 141 1.35 9.46 -21.94
CA ARG A 141 1.88 10.36 -20.90
C ARG A 141 0.91 10.48 -19.72
N GLU A 142 -0.38 10.48 -20.00
CA GLU A 142 -1.45 10.49 -19.00
C GLU A 142 -1.41 9.19 -18.19
N LEU A 143 -1.26 8.05 -18.88
CA LEU A 143 -1.09 6.76 -18.21
C LEU A 143 0.22 6.70 -17.41
N GLU A 144 1.33 7.20 -17.94
CA GLU A 144 2.61 7.28 -17.22
C GLU A 144 2.45 8.04 -15.91
N LYS A 145 1.81 9.22 -15.93
CA LYS A 145 1.52 9.99 -14.71
C LYS A 145 0.64 9.24 -13.73
N ALA A 146 -0.39 8.53 -14.23
CA ALA A 146 -1.26 7.74 -13.36
C ALA A 146 -0.50 6.59 -12.70
N LEU A 147 0.35 5.90 -13.44
CA LEU A 147 1.21 4.81 -12.93
C LEU A 147 2.24 5.31 -11.91
N ASP A 148 2.80 6.50 -12.13
CA ASP A 148 3.75 7.15 -11.20
C ASP A 148 3.12 7.42 -9.83
N VAL A 149 1.86 7.84 -9.77
CA VAL A 149 1.11 8.01 -8.51
C VAL A 149 1.08 6.71 -7.68
N PHE A 150 1.01 5.56 -8.34
CA PHE A 150 1.01 4.25 -7.68
C PHE A 150 2.43 3.71 -7.39
N GLY A 151 3.48 4.44 -7.78
CA GLY A 151 4.88 4.06 -7.57
C GLY A 151 5.42 3.09 -8.62
N VAL A 152 4.76 2.97 -9.77
CA VAL A 152 5.21 2.10 -10.86
C VAL A 152 6.30 2.79 -11.67
N LYS A 153 7.44 2.12 -11.84
CA LYS A 153 8.57 2.66 -12.60
C LYS A 153 8.32 2.53 -14.10
N VAL A 154 8.00 3.63 -14.77
CA VAL A 154 7.88 3.67 -16.23
C VAL A 154 9.25 3.94 -16.88
N VAL A 155 9.61 3.14 -17.89
CA VAL A 155 10.86 3.26 -18.65
C VAL A 155 10.57 3.42 -20.14
N LYS A 156 11.48 4.10 -20.84
CA LYS A 156 11.31 4.36 -22.28
C LYS A 156 11.42 3.10 -23.14
N ARG A 157 12.25 2.12 -22.73
CA ARG A 157 12.53 0.88 -23.47
C ARG A 157 12.94 -0.22 -22.50
N GLY A 158 12.64 -1.47 -22.87
CA GLY A 158 13.14 -2.66 -22.16
C GLY A 158 12.51 -2.83 -20.78
N GLY A 159 11.24 -2.42 -20.62
CA GLY A 159 10.49 -2.71 -19.40
C GLY A 159 10.21 -4.20 -19.26
N ASP A 160 10.07 -4.67 -18.03
CA ASP A 160 9.72 -6.05 -17.69
C ASP A 160 8.31 -6.41 -18.19
N LEU A 161 7.39 -5.43 -18.22
CA LEU A 161 6.07 -5.52 -18.84
C LEU A 161 5.88 -4.40 -19.85
N THR A 162 5.32 -4.71 -21.02
CA THR A 162 4.91 -3.69 -22.00
C THR A 162 3.39 -3.48 -21.97
N ILE A 163 2.92 -2.25 -21.74
CA ILE A 163 1.52 -1.87 -21.92
C ILE A 163 1.33 -1.33 -23.33
N ALA A 164 0.56 -2.05 -24.15
CA ALA A 164 0.15 -1.61 -25.48
C ALA A 164 -1.14 -0.79 -25.39
N LEU A 165 -1.05 0.51 -25.64
CA LEU A 165 -2.20 1.41 -25.71
C LEU A 165 -2.74 1.42 -27.14
N VAL A 166 -4.01 1.06 -27.32
CA VAL A 166 -4.67 1.00 -28.63
C VAL A 166 -5.98 1.78 -28.64
N GLY A 167 -6.40 2.19 -29.83
CA GLY A 167 -7.75 2.73 -30.03
C GLY A 167 -8.79 1.63 -30.22
N ASP A 168 -8.36 0.50 -30.78
CA ASP A 168 -9.20 -0.66 -31.09
C ASP A 168 -8.40 -1.96 -30.96
N TYR A 169 -8.99 -3.00 -30.37
CA TYR A 169 -8.35 -4.31 -30.18
C TYR A 169 -8.11 -5.08 -31.51
N LEU A 170 -8.68 -4.64 -32.63
CA LEU A 170 -8.54 -5.21 -33.96
C LEU A 170 -7.56 -4.43 -34.86
N GLU A 171 -6.79 -3.48 -34.30
CA GLU A 171 -5.76 -2.77 -35.05
C GLU A 171 -4.77 -3.76 -35.69
N GLY A 172 -4.63 -3.73 -37.02
CA GLY A 172 -3.78 -4.69 -37.75
C GLY A 172 -2.30 -4.68 -37.33
N GLN A 173 -1.81 -3.58 -36.75
CA GLN A 173 -0.46 -3.48 -36.19
C GLN A 173 -0.25 -4.41 -34.98
N LEU A 174 -1.31 -4.81 -34.28
CA LEU A 174 -1.24 -5.72 -33.13
C LEU A 174 -0.77 -7.12 -33.52
N ALA A 175 -1.06 -7.60 -34.73
CA ALA A 175 -0.60 -8.91 -35.18
C ALA A 175 0.94 -8.96 -35.20
N GLU A 176 1.56 -7.93 -35.78
CA GLU A 176 3.02 -7.80 -35.82
C GLU A 176 3.63 -7.51 -34.45
N PHE A 177 2.95 -6.70 -33.65
CA PHE A 177 3.34 -6.42 -32.27
C PHE A 177 3.39 -7.71 -31.44
N ASN A 178 2.32 -8.50 -31.47
CA ASN A 178 2.22 -9.78 -30.77
C ASN A 178 3.29 -10.77 -31.24
N ARG A 179 3.48 -10.93 -32.57
CA ARG A 179 4.50 -11.82 -33.13
C ARG A 179 5.90 -11.54 -32.57
N ARG A 180 6.33 -10.27 -32.63
CA ARG A 180 7.65 -9.86 -32.14
C ARG A 180 7.83 -10.12 -30.63
N ARG A 181 6.79 -9.89 -29.83
CA ARG A 181 6.84 -10.11 -28.37
C ARG A 181 6.82 -11.59 -28.00
N LEU A 182 6.09 -12.43 -28.74
CA LEU A 182 6.15 -13.89 -28.58
C LEU A 182 7.53 -14.45 -28.90
N GLU A 183 8.13 -14.03 -30.02
CA GLU A 183 9.49 -14.43 -30.40
C GLU A 183 10.54 -14.00 -29.34
N ALA A 184 10.37 -12.79 -28.79
CA ALA A 184 11.26 -12.24 -27.77
C ALA A 184 10.95 -12.72 -26.33
N LYS A 185 9.87 -13.50 -26.12
CA LYS A 185 9.36 -13.91 -24.79
C LYS A 185 9.15 -12.73 -23.84
N GLN A 186 8.53 -11.68 -24.35
CA GLN A 186 8.29 -10.44 -23.60
C GLN A 186 6.81 -10.34 -23.23
N ASP A 187 6.55 -10.20 -21.94
CA ASP A 187 5.20 -10.05 -21.41
C ASP A 187 4.61 -8.69 -21.80
N TRP A 188 3.33 -8.69 -22.16
CA TRP A 188 2.63 -7.47 -22.52
C TRP A 188 1.14 -7.51 -22.14
N LEU A 189 0.56 -6.33 -21.97
CA LEU A 189 -0.83 -6.09 -21.59
C LEU A 189 -1.47 -5.14 -22.60
N LEU A 190 -2.62 -5.51 -23.15
CA LEU A 190 -3.40 -4.67 -24.06
C LEU A 190 -4.34 -3.75 -23.26
N VAL A 191 -4.39 -2.47 -23.65
CA VAL A 191 -5.23 -1.46 -23.00
C VAL A 191 -5.86 -0.57 -24.07
N GLN A 192 -7.18 -0.47 -24.06
CA GLN A 192 -7.93 0.52 -24.82
C GLN A 192 -8.53 1.52 -23.82
N PRO A 193 -7.89 2.69 -23.62
CA PRO A 193 -8.36 3.67 -22.63
C PRO A 193 -9.55 4.49 -23.14
N SER A 194 -9.87 4.41 -24.44
CA SER A 194 -10.94 5.16 -25.10
C SER A 194 -12.22 4.36 -25.29
N GLY A 195 -13.32 5.07 -25.47
CA GLY A 195 -14.65 4.50 -25.67
C GLY A 195 -15.54 4.64 -24.43
N VAL A 196 -16.77 4.14 -24.53
CA VAL A 196 -17.72 4.14 -23.41
C VAL A 196 -17.26 3.18 -22.31
N PHE A 197 -16.61 2.08 -22.70
CA PHE A 197 -16.05 1.08 -21.80
C PHE A 197 -14.56 0.92 -22.11
N PRO A 198 -13.66 1.37 -21.22
CA PRO A 198 -12.25 1.06 -21.37
C PRO A 198 -12.02 -0.44 -21.21
N LEU A 199 -11.08 -0.99 -21.98
CA LEU A 199 -10.73 -2.42 -21.96
C LEU A 199 -9.30 -2.58 -21.43
N VAL A 200 -9.11 -3.53 -20.52
CA VAL A 200 -7.80 -3.87 -19.93
C VAL A 200 -7.70 -5.39 -19.83
N GLY A 201 -6.64 -5.95 -20.40
CA GLY A 201 -6.42 -7.40 -20.41
C GLY A 201 -6.30 -7.94 -21.82
N PRO A 202 -6.03 -9.24 -21.96
CA PRO A 202 -6.28 -9.88 -23.24
C PRO A 202 -7.79 -9.89 -23.54
#